data_AF-A0A3N2G3B6-F1
#
_entry.id   AF-A0A3N2G3B6-F1
#
_cell.length_a   1.000
_cell.length_b   1.000
_cell.length_c   1.000
_cell.angle_alpha   90.00
_cell.angle_beta   90.00
_cell.angle_gamma   90.00
#
_symmetry.space_group_name_H-M   'P 1'
#
loop_
_entity.id
_entity.type
_entity.pdbx_description
1 polymer ?
#
loop_
_entity_poly.entity_id
_entity_poly.type
_entity_poly.pdbx_seq_one_letter_code
_entity_poly.pdbx_strand_id
1 'polypeptide(L)'
;MGSVDAMTTSETAPRPRRRLLPLVAVLITIVLVLGAVAAAIASVSSDDDPDAGETPTPTASPSATAGPASVVAVPAPIDAGSVAGVVAAQSSTADDEDQRAFSTLTLAGDTSLRTATDAIVSAGVAEYEPRRSPGSANELNIGFDAVLAAGPYLGVQATTFLYTGGAHGQSRSQALYTDVTADRTWPSADLVGDPQQLAEWAGVALGQADLSETAPEPAEVTHDVRFGSDGSLVTVMDPGEPVASAAGAVAVRIEPAQAATLLTAQGSAIRAAAMAGQPFAGSTAIPTATARATATATVTSAPTRAPATGDVDCSKLKCIAVTYDDGPGPYTDKLLDELKAAGAHATFFQIGKQTASYPKVAARELAEGHAIGNHTWTHPDLRRLTPDQVNSELDRTAAAIKKATGFEPVLVRPPYGATNDTVQGVLKGRGESAILWDVDTEDWKNRDAAITTQRALAGAHRGAIILMHDIHPSTVKAAPGIYRALQAKGYTLVTIPQLLGDALKPGGKYFSE
;
A
#
# COMPACT_ATOMS: atom_id res chain seq x y z
N MET A 1 10.49 -9.12 -70.12
CA MET A 1 9.95 -9.81 -68.94
C MET A 1 10.61 -11.17 -68.88
N GLY A 2 11.62 -11.32 -68.04
CA GLY A 2 12.52 -12.47 -68.01
C GLY A 2 12.80 -12.91 -66.57
N SER A 3 12.84 -14.22 -66.39
CA SER A 3 13.13 -14.99 -65.18
C SER A 3 14.54 -15.60 -65.29
N VAL A 4 15.15 -15.94 -64.13
CA VAL A 4 16.34 -16.81 -63.88
C VAL A 4 17.67 -16.40 -64.55
N ASP A 5 18.87 -16.46 -63.96
CA ASP A 5 19.52 -17.49 -63.13
C ASP A 5 20.76 -16.96 -62.34
N ALA A 6 21.26 -17.82 -61.45
CA ALA A 6 22.37 -17.70 -60.48
C ALA A 6 23.79 -17.40 -61.04
N MET A 7 24.72 -16.92 -60.18
CA MET A 7 25.86 -17.70 -59.60
C MET A 7 27.00 -16.81 -59.04
N THR A 8 27.35 -17.03 -57.76
CA THR A 8 28.67 -17.02 -57.08
C THR A 8 29.83 -16.10 -57.53
N THR A 9 30.44 -15.39 -56.56
CA THR A 9 31.87 -15.55 -56.16
C THR A 9 32.13 -15.03 -54.73
N SER A 10 33.00 -15.73 -54.01
CA SER A 10 33.49 -15.43 -52.67
C SER A 10 34.69 -14.50 -52.69
N GLU A 11 34.86 -13.61 -51.70
CA GLU A 11 36.20 -13.24 -51.25
C GLU A 11 36.23 -12.82 -49.78
N THR A 12 37.16 -13.46 -49.07
CA THR A 12 37.47 -13.38 -47.63
C THR A 12 38.58 -12.38 -47.33
N ALA A 13 38.61 -11.93 -46.06
CA ALA A 13 39.76 -11.48 -45.22
C ALA A 13 39.85 -9.95 -44.93
N PRO A 14 40.59 -9.50 -43.88
CA PRO A 14 41.10 -10.18 -42.67
C PRO A 14 40.79 -9.46 -41.33
N ARG A 15 40.91 -10.20 -40.22
CA ARG A 15 40.96 -9.70 -38.82
C ARG A 15 42.29 -9.00 -38.51
N PRO A 16 42.32 -7.91 -37.70
CA PRO A 16 43.55 -7.43 -37.09
C PRO A 16 43.83 -8.10 -35.74
N ARG A 17 45.13 -8.28 -35.48
CA ARG A 17 45.74 -9.09 -34.41
C ARG A 17 45.76 -8.40 -33.04
N ARG A 18 45.68 -9.25 -32.01
CA ARG A 18 45.97 -8.96 -30.59
C ARG A 18 47.38 -8.39 -30.39
N ARG A 19 47.52 -7.42 -29.48
CA ARG A 19 48.76 -7.15 -28.74
C ARG A 19 48.52 -7.36 -27.24
N LEU A 20 49.41 -8.12 -26.62
CA LEU A 20 49.49 -8.46 -25.19
C LEU A 20 50.30 -7.41 -24.41
N LEU A 21 50.11 -7.48 -23.08
CA LEU A 21 50.99 -7.20 -21.91
C LEU A 21 50.59 -5.99 -21.04
N PRO A 22 50.79 -6.06 -19.69
CA PRO A 22 50.59 -7.19 -18.78
C PRO A 22 49.76 -6.83 -17.51
N LEU A 23 49.14 -7.84 -16.89
CA LEU A 23 48.54 -7.78 -15.55
C LEU A 23 49.63 -7.67 -14.48
N VAL A 24 49.42 -6.79 -13.49
CA VAL A 24 50.04 -6.86 -12.17
C VAL A 24 48.98 -7.38 -11.19
N ALA A 25 49.39 -8.39 -10.42
CA ALA A 25 48.62 -9.15 -9.45
C ALA A 25 48.27 -8.36 -8.18
N VAL A 26 47.31 -8.85 -7.39
CA VAL A 26 47.57 -9.48 -6.07
C VAL A 26 46.28 -10.15 -5.61
N LEU A 27 46.41 -11.43 -5.25
CA LEU A 27 45.37 -12.29 -4.69
C LEU A 27 45.96 -12.82 -3.39
N ILE A 28 45.34 -12.52 -2.24
CA ILE A 28 45.63 -13.21 -0.98
C ILE A 28 44.31 -13.52 -0.29
N THR A 29 44.03 -14.81 -0.17
CA THR A 29 43.13 -15.39 0.81
C THR A 29 43.90 -16.54 1.44
N ILE A 30 43.96 -16.62 2.76
CA ILE A 30 44.09 -17.88 3.54
C ILE A 30 43.51 -17.64 4.94
N VAL A 31 42.68 -18.60 5.32
CA VAL A 31 41.95 -18.81 6.58
C VAL A 31 42.88 -19.43 7.64
N LEU A 32 42.66 -19.18 8.93
CA LEU A 32 42.61 -20.24 9.97
C LEU A 32 42.15 -19.73 11.36
N VAL A 33 41.28 -20.56 11.94
CA VAL A 33 40.60 -20.51 13.23
C VAL A 33 41.50 -21.11 14.33
N LEU A 34 41.47 -20.58 15.57
CA LEU A 34 41.43 -21.29 16.87
C LEU A 34 41.88 -20.40 18.04
N GLY A 35 41.16 -20.47 19.17
CA GLY A 35 41.68 -20.07 20.49
C GLY A 35 40.63 -19.56 21.49
N ALA A 36 39.96 -20.49 22.17
CA ALA A 36 39.00 -20.23 23.26
C ALA A 36 39.70 -20.00 24.63
N VAL A 37 39.08 -19.14 25.44
CA VAL A 37 38.82 -19.22 26.91
C VAL A 37 39.94 -19.70 27.86
N ALA A 38 40.30 -18.86 28.85
CA ALA A 38 40.17 -19.14 30.30
C ALA A 38 40.82 -18.05 31.19
N ALA A 39 40.19 -17.84 32.35
CA ALA A 39 40.47 -16.88 33.41
C ALA A 39 41.61 -17.28 34.37
N ALA A 40 42.19 -16.31 35.11
CA ALA A 40 42.27 -16.36 36.58
C ALA A 40 42.81 -15.03 37.21
N ILE A 41 42.07 -14.37 38.12
CA ILE A 41 42.13 -14.33 39.61
C ILE A 41 43.47 -13.91 40.26
N ALA A 42 43.43 -12.78 41.00
CA ALA A 42 44.10 -12.54 42.31
C ALA A 42 43.53 -11.20 42.88
N SER A 43 42.58 -11.15 43.83
CA SER A 43 42.54 -11.54 45.26
C SER A 43 43.23 -10.56 46.22
N VAL A 44 42.42 -9.92 47.08
CA VAL A 44 42.57 -9.57 48.52
C VAL A 44 41.27 -8.79 48.88
N SER A 45 40.23 -9.40 49.49
CA SER A 45 40.03 -9.89 50.88
C SER A 45 40.19 -8.76 51.91
N SER A 46 39.33 -8.48 52.89
CA SER A 46 38.02 -8.94 53.39
C SER A 46 37.65 -7.94 54.55
N ASP A 47 36.45 -7.76 55.10
CA ASP A 47 35.55 -8.65 55.85
C ASP A 47 34.20 -7.92 56.17
N ASP A 48 33.10 -8.71 56.20
CA ASP A 48 31.85 -8.72 57.01
C ASP A 48 31.14 -7.44 57.55
N ASP A 49 29.81 -7.32 57.78
CA ASP A 49 28.49 -7.87 57.36
C ASP A 49 27.42 -7.00 58.14
N PRO A 50 26.11 -7.31 58.24
CA PRO A 50 24.97 -6.80 57.47
C PRO A 50 24.03 -5.78 58.18
N ASP A 51 23.05 -5.30 57.41
CA ASP A 51 21.63 -5.06 57.76
C ASP A 51 21.09 -3.62 57.68
N ALA A 52 19.76 -3.56 57.43
CA ALA A 52 18.82 -2.45 57.35
C ALA A 52 18.58 -1.84 55.95
N GLY A 53 17.45 -2.26 55.38
CA GLY A 53 16.90 -1.72 54.14
C GLY A 53 16.42 -0.28 54.27
N GLU A 54 16.74 0.50 53.24
CA GLU A 54 16.00 1.69 52.83
C GLU A 54 15.94 1.67 51.31
N THR A 55 14.72 1.64 50.77
CA THR A 55 14.44 1.82 49.35
C THR A 55 14.95 3.19 48.89
N PRO A 56 15.84 3.28 47.87
CA PRO A 56 16.14 4.56 47.26
C PRO A 56 15.00 4.93 46.31
N THR A 57 14.35 6.04 46.63
CA THR A 57 13.52 6.84 45.74
C THR A 57 14.20 6.97 44.37
N PRO A 58 13.52 6.74 43.23
CA PRO A 58 14.14 6.93 41.94
C PRO A 58 14.39 8.43 41.75
N THR A 59 15.65 8.83 41.90
CA THR A 59 16.14 10.11 41.40
C THR A 59 15.82 10.15 39.91
N ALA A 60 14.96 11.07 39.52
CA ALA A 60 14.67 11.31 38.11
C ALA A 60 15.99 11.57 37.38
N SER A 61 16.35 10.66 36.47
CA SER A 61 17.34 10.95 35.43
C SER A 61 16.92 12.24 34.74
N PRO A 62 17.86 13.16 34.45
CA PRO A 62 17.53 14.37 33.73
C PRO A 62 16.88 13.96 32.40
N SER A 63 15.65 14.42 32.15
CA SER A 63 15.01 14.32 30.83
C SER A 63 16.04 14.77 29.81
N ALA A 64 16.47 13.85 28.94
CA ALA A 64 17.16 14.22 27.72
C ALA A 64 16.27 15.24 27.02
N THR A 65 16.74 16.48 26.92
CA THR A 65 16.05 17.52 26.17
C THR A 65 15.83 16.96 24.77
N ALA A 66 14.57 16.66 24.42
CA ALA A 66 14.25 16.15 23.09
C ALA A 66 14.83 17.13 22.07
N GLY A 67 15.63 16.61 21.14
CA GLY A 67 16.24 17.42 20.09
C GLY A 67 15.20 18.14 19.24
N PRO A 68 15.63 19.00 18.30
CA PRO A 68 14.71 19.74 17.43
C PRO A 68 13.84 18.82 16.55
N ALA A 69 14.24 17.55 16.40
CA ALA A 69 13.61 16.57 15.55
C ALA A 69 13.67 15.16 16.16
N SER A 70 12.73 14.29 15.75
CA SER A 70 12.70 12.88 16.12
C SER A 70 12.11 12.02 14.99
N VAL A 71 12.56 10.76 14.87
CA VAL A 71 11.97 9.80 13.95
C VAL A 71 10.60 9.36 14.45
N VAL A 72 9.61 9.34 13.57
CA VAL A 72 8.24 8.96 13.86
C VAL A 72 7.71 7.99 12.79
N ALA A 73 6.59 7.32 13.09
CA ALA A 73 5.86 6.59 12.06
C ALA A 73 5.31 7.57 11.01
N VAL A 74 5.32 7.16 9.73
CA VAL A 74 4.72 7.94 8.65
C VAL A 74 3.23 8.18 8.96
N PRO A 75 2.76 9.44 9.02
CA PRO A 75 1.36 9.74 9.27
C PRO A 75 0.47 9.10 8.20
N ALA A 76 -0.60 8.44 8.63
CA ALA A 76 -1.58 7.90 7.70
C ALA A 76 -2.29 9.04 6.96
N PRO A 77 -2.64 8.87 5.67
CA PRO A 77 -3.51 9.79 4.98
C PRO A 77 -4.90 9.87 5.63
N ILE A 78 -5.63 10.93 5.30
CA ILE A 78 -7.03 11.14 5.63
C ILE A 78 -7.89 10.46 4.56
N ASP A 79 -8.96 9.81 4.98
CA ASP A 79 -9.99 9.29 4.08
C ASP A 79 -10.57 10.44 3.22
N ALA A 80 -10.26 10.45 1.93
CA ALA A 80 -10.71 11.48 1.00
C ALA A 80 -12.24 11.57 0.91
N GLY A 81 -12.96 10.46 1.12
CA GLY A 81 -14.42 10.43 1.18
C GLY A 81 -15.01 11.12 2.40
N SER A 82 -14.20 11.34 3.44
CA SER A 82 -14.58 12.11 4.63
C SER A 82 -14.41 13.62 4.46
N VAL A 83 -13.73 14.08 3.40
CA VAL A 83 -13.47 15.50 3.14
C VAL A 83 -14.56 16.07 2.26
N ALA A 84 -15.33 17.01 2.81
CA ALA A 84 -16.47 17.61 2.11
C ALA A 84 -16.06 18.24 0.77
N GLY A 85 -16.71 17.82 -0.32
CA GLY A 85 -16.49 18.34 -1.67
C GLY A 85 -15.34 17.69 -2.44
N VAL A 86 -14.55 16.83 -1.80
CA VAL A 86 -13.51 16.03 -2.46
C VAL A 86 -14.14 14.79 -3.09
N VAL A 87 -13.79 14.52 -4.35
CA VAL A 87 -14.20 13.33 -5.09
C VAL A 87 -12.95 12.62 -5.56
N ALA A 88 -12.76 11.39 -5.07
CA ALA A 88 -11.72 10.48 -5.53
C ALA A 88 -12.24 9.59 -6.66
N ALA A 89 -11.42 9.36 -7.67
CA ALA A 89 -11.68 8.37 -8.72
C ALA A 89 -10.41 7.57 -9.02
N GLN A 90 -10.57 6.43 -9.70
CA GLN A 90 -9.44 5.61 -10.12
C GLN A 90 -9.69 5.04 -11.52
N SER A 91 -8.63 4.94 -12.31
CA SER A 91 -8.58 4.23 -13.58
C SER A 91 -7.37 3.31 -13.61
N SER A 92 -7.49 2.21 -14.34
CA SER A 92 -6.36 1.31 -14.58
C SER A 92 -6.43 0.72 -15.98
N THR A 93 -5.26 0.43 -16.55
CA THR A 93 -5.08 -0.25 -17.83
C THR A 93 -3.99 -1.28 -17.66
N ALA A 94 -4.19 -2.51 -18.14
CA ALA A 94 -3.18 -3.56 -18.03
C ALA A 94 -3.17 -4.44 -19.29
N ASP A 95 -1.97 -4.76 -19.76
CA ASP A 95 -1.68 -5.86 -20.68
C ASP A 95 -0.47 -6.68 -20.19
N ASP A 96 0.01 -7.63 -20.99
CA ASP A 96 1.08 -8.56 -20.62
C ASP A 96 2.44 -7.86 -20.39
N GLU A 97 2.63 -6.65 -20.90
CA GLU A 97 3.89 -5.88 -20.83
C GLU A 97 3.75 -4.54 -20.08
N ASP A 98 2.56 -3.98 -19.92
CA ASP A 98 2.33 -2.63 -19.39
C ASP A 98 1.11 -2.57 -18.46
N GLN A 99 1.33 -2.15 -17.22
CA GLN A 99 0.31 -1.97 -16.20
C GLN A 99 0.32 -0.53 -15.70
N ARG A 100 -0.87 0.06 -15.60
CA ARG A 100 -1.01 1.43 -15.14
C ARG A 100 -2.21 1.58 -14.23
N ALA A 101 -2.04 2.29 -13.13
CA ALA A 101 -3.14 2.71 -12.28
C ALA A 101 -3.01 4.19 -11.91
N PHE A 102 -4.06 4.96 -12.14
CA PHE A 102 -4.11 6.37 -11.79
C PHE A 102 -5.31 6.60 -10.89
N SER A 103 -5.08 7.13 -9.70
CA SER A 103 -6.16 7.77 -8.95
C SER A 103 -6.23 9.25 -9.33
N THR A 104 -7.36 9.88 -9.05
CA THR A 104 -7.52 11.34 -9.10
C THR A 104 -8.22 11.78 -7.83
N LEU A 105 -7.87 12.99 -7.36
CA LEU A 105 -8.56 13.66 -6.28
C LEU A 105 -8.99 15.02 -6.82
N THR A 106 -10.31 15.21 -6.95
CA THR A 106 -10.89 16.44 -7.52
C THR A 106 -11.71 17.16 -6.46
N LEU A 107 -11.68 18.49 -6.51
CA LEU A 107 -12.50 19.36 -5.68
C LEU A 107 -13.33 20.24 -6.62
N ALA A 108 -14.65 20.32 -6.39
CA ALA A 108 -15.55 21.07 -7.25
C ALA A 108 -15.11 22.55 -7.32
N GLY A 109 -14.96 23.10 -8.52
CA GLY A 109 -14.57 24.50 -8.73
C GLY A 109 -13.08 24.81 -8.52
N ASP A 110 -12.28 23.86 -8.05
CA ASP A 110 -10.84 24.02 -7.91
C ASP A 110 -10.12 23.62 -9.21
N THR A 111 -9.37 24.56 -9.76
CA THR A 111 -8.63 24.42 -11.02
C THR A 111 -7.14 24.25 -10.76
N SER A 112 -6.59 24.88 -9.72
CA SER A 112 -5.16 24.80 -9.42
C SER A 112 -4.75 23.42 -8.94
N LEU A 113 -5.54 22.76 -8.09
CA LEU A 113 -5.27 21.41 -7.63
C LEU A 113 -5.32 20.44 -8.81
N ARG A 114 -6.36 20.56 -9.65
CA ARG A 114 -6.49 19.73 -10.86
C ARG A 114 -5.28 19.90 -11.78
N THR A 115 -4.88 21.14 -12.02
CA THR A 115 -3.70 21.45 -12.86
C THR A 115 -2.44 20.83 -12.27
N ALA A 116 -2.26 20.92 -10.95
CA ALA A 116 -1.11 20.34 -10.26
C ALA A 116 -1.11 18.80 -10.32
N THR A 117 -2.25 18.16 -10.03
CA THR A 117 -2.36 16.68 -10.10
C THR A 117 -2.18 16.17 -11.53
N ASP A 118 -2.75 16.87 -12.53
CA ASP A 118 -2.59 16.54 -13.95
C ASP A 118 -1.14 16.70 -14.41
N ALA A 119 -0.43 17.72 -13.92
CA ALA A 119 0.99 17.91 -14.19
C ALA A 119 1.84 16.76 -13.62
N ILE A 120 1.50 16.26 -12.42
CA ILE A 120 2.19 15.11 -11.81
C ILE A 120 1.94 13.84 -12.63
N VAL A 121 0.70 13.57 -13.00
CA VAL A 121 0.37 12.43 -13.87
C VAL A 121 1.12 12.54 -15.19
N SER A 122 1.11 13.72 -15.81
CA SER A 122 1.80 13.97 -17.09
C SER A 122 3.30 13.78 -16.97
N ALA A 123 3.93 14.27 -15.90
CA ALA A 123 5.36 14.10 -15.64
C ALA A 123 5.72 12.63 -15.41
N GLY A 124 4.92 11.90 -14.63
CA GLY A 124 5.12 10.47 -14.39
C GLY A 124 5.01 9.65 -15.67
N VAL A 125 4.00 9.94 -16.52
CA VAL A 125 3.87 9.32 -17.85
C VAL A 125 5.06 9.69 -18.74
N ALA A 126 5.47 10.96 -18.79
CA ALA A 126 6.61 11.38 -19.59
C ALA A 126 7.95 10.76 -19.13
N GLU A 127 8.11 10.49 -17.83
CA GLU A 127 9.26 9.77 -17.28
C GLU A 127 9.20 8.27 -17.63
N TYR A 128 8.01 7.69 -17.57
CA TYR A 128 7.75 6.27 -17.78
C TYR A 128 7.89 5.82 -19.23
N GLU A 129 7.23 6.53 -20.16
CA GLU A 129 7.11 6.14 -21.56
C GLU A 129 8.45 5.80 -22.26
N PRO A 130 9.50 6.63 -22.16
CA PRO A 130 10.79 6.34 -22.82
C PRO A 130 11.62 5.27 -22.08
N ARG A 131 11.26 4.93 -20.85
CA ARG A 131 11.97 3.95 -20.03
C ARG A 131 11.42 2.54 -20.19
N ARG A 132 10.22 2.38 -20.75
CA ARG A 132 9.60 1.07 -20.96
C ARG A 132 10.55 0.13 -21.70
N SER A 133 10.68 -1.08 -21.16
CA SER A 133 11.50 -2.13 -21.72
C SER A 133 10.61 -3.14 -22.44
N PRO A 134 10.70 -3.27 -23.79
CA PRO A 134 9.90 -4.24 -24.55
C PRO A 134 10.16 -5.68 -24.07
N GLY A 135 9.10 -6.48 -23.94
CA GLY A 135 9.20 -7.86 -23.44
C GLY A 135 9.49 -7.98 -21.93
N SER A 136 9.49 -6.87 -21.20
CA SER A 136 9.48 -6.83 -19.72
C SER A 136 8.12 -6.33 -19.23
N ALA A 137 7.75 -6.60 -17.98
CA ALA A 137 6.64 -5.87 -17.38
C ALA A 137 7.13 -4.48 -17.04
N ASN A 138 6.25 -3.54 -17.31
CA ASN A 138 6.36 -2.15 -16.98
C ASN A 138 5.13 -1.80 -16.14
N GLU A 139 5.32 -1.00 -15.12
CA GLU A 139 4.27 -0.57 -14.20
C GLU A 139 4.40 0.92 -13.91
N LEU A 140 3.28 1.64 -14.02
CA LEU A 140 3.16 3.03 -13.60
C LEU A 140 1.91 3.23 -12.75
N ASN A 141 2.10 3.46 -11.45
CA ASN A 141 1.00 3.76 -10.54
C ASN A 141 1.14 5.17 -9.98
N ILE A 142 0.10 6.00 -10.11
CA ILE A 142 0.08 7.36 -9.55
C ILE A 142 -1.16 7.51 -8.66
N GLY A 143 -0.91 7.62 -7.36
CA GLY A 143 -1.89 7.76 -6.29
C GLY A 143 -1.99 9.20 -5.77
N PHE A 144 -3.17 9.62 -5.30
CA PHE A 144 -3.39 10.88 -4.60
C PHE A 144 -4.24 10.65 -3.36
N ASP A 145 -3.71 11.00 -2.19
CA ASP A 145 -4.38 10.84 -0.90
C ASP A 145 -4.43 12.18 -0.15
N ALA A 146 -5.53 12.47 0.54
CA ALA A 146 -5.60 13.68 1.36
C ALA A 146 -4.70 13.56 2.61
N VAL A 147 -3.96 14.60 2.96
CA VAL A 147 -3.09 14.63 4.17
C VAL A 147 -3.40 15.78 5.12
N LEU A 148 -4.18 16.77 4.67
CA LEU A 148 -4.69 17.85 5.50
C LEU A 148 -6.04 18.33 4.95
N ALA A 149 -7.01 18.60 5.82
CA ALA A 149 -8.24 19.30 5.45
C ALA A 149 -8.63 20.24 6.60
N ALA A 150 -8.19 21.50 6.53
CA ALA A 150 -8.35 22.45 7.63
C ALA A 150 -8.52 23.90 7.13
N GLY A 151 -9.59 24.57 7.56
CA GLY A 151 -9.92 25.91 7.08
C GLY A 151 -9.99 25.95 5.54
N PRO A 152 -9.32 26.90 4.86
CA PRO A 152 -9.33 26.96 3.40
C PRO A 152 -8.32 26.01 2.74
N TYR A 153 -7.57 25.20 3.50
CA TYR A 153 -6.46 24.43 2.96
C TYR A 153 -6.77 22.93 2.84
N LEU A 154 -6.47 22.39 1.67
CA LEU A 154 -6.45 20.96 1.38
C LEU A 154 -5.01 20.53 1.06
N GLY A 155 -4.45 19.62 1.84
CA GLY A 155 -3.19 18.96 1.56
C GLY A 155 -3.42 17.61 0.87
N VAL A 156 -2.67 17.32 -0.19
CA VAL A 156 -2.74 16.07 -0.96
C VAL A 156 -1.33 15.50 -1.14
N GLN A 157 -1.12 14.25 -0.75
CA GLN A 157 0.07 13.49 -1.10
C GLN A 157 -0.14 12.82 -2.45
N ALA A 158 0.76 13.06 -3.40
CA ALA A 158 0.91 12.25 -4.60
C ALA A 158 1.95 11.15 -4.36
N THR A 159 1.67 9.92 -4.78
CA THR A 159 2.63 8.80 -4.76
C THR A 159 2.76 8.23 -6.16
N THR A 160 3.96 8.27 -6.73
CA THR A 160 4.30 7.66 -8.02
C THR A 160 5.15 6.42 -7.80
N PHE A 161 4.70 5.29 -8.32
CA PHE A 161 5.50 4.07 -8.43
C PHE A 161 5.79 3.80 -9.91
N LEU A 162 7.06 3.57 -10.24
CA LEU A 162 7.54 3.32 -11.59
C LEU A 162 8.43 2.08 -11.61
N TYR A 163 8.12 1.16 -12.52
CA TYR A 163 8.94 0.00 -12.83
C TYR A 163 8.98 -0.19 -14.35
N THR A 164 10.16 -0.31 -14.96
CA THR A 164 10.27 -0.43 -16.43
C THR A 164 11.23 -1.53 -16.85
N GLY A 165 11.16 -2.68 -16.17
CA GLY A 165 12.16 -3.74 -16.28
C GLY A 165 13.45 -3.42 -15.54
N GLY A 166 13.91 -4.34 -14.68
CA GLY A 166 15.07 -4.14 -13.80
C GLY A 166 14.92 -4.87 -12.47
N ALA A 167 15.87 -4.65 -11.54
CA ALA A 167 15.88 -5.33 -10.25
C ALA A 167 14.88 -4.76 -9.22
N HIS A 168 14.57 -3.45 -9.29
CA HIS A 168 13.71 -2.77 -8.31
C HIS A 168 12.85 -1.68 -8.98
N GLY A 169 11.62 -1.48 -8.48
CA GLY A 169 10.78 -0.33 -8.81
C GLY A 169 11.16 0.89 -7.97
N GLN A 170 10.86 2.08 -8.46
CA GLN A 170 11.08 3.36 -7.79
C GLN A 170 9.76 3.88 -7.26
N SER A 171 9.69 4.21 -5.98
CA SER A 171 8.55 4.92 -5.39
C SER A 171 9.00 6.34 -5.05
N ARG A 172 8.19 7.32 -5.42
CA ARG A 172 8.38 8.73 -5.05
C ARG A 172 7.09 9.30 -4.49
N SER A 173 7.18 10.11 -3.46
CA SER A 173 6.05 10.84 -2.90
C SER A 173 6.29 12.35 -3.01
N GLN A 174 5.21 13.12 -3.03
CA GLN A 174 5.29 14.58 -2.86
C GLN A 174 3.98 15.10 -2.31
N ALA A 175 4.03 16.10 -1.43
CA ALA A 175 2.85 16.77 -0.92
C ALA A 175 2.57 18.07 -1.68
N LEU A 176 1.28 18.32 -1.95
CA LEU A 176 0.72 19.54 -2.49
C LEU A 176 -0.21 20.16 -1.45
N TYR A 177 -0.28 21.48 -1.39
CA TYR A 177 -1.25 22.20 -0.57
C TYR A 177 -2.00 23.21 -1.41
N THR A 178 -3.33 23.21 -1.29
CA THR A 178 -4.20 24.09 -2.06
C THR A 178 -4.98 24.99 -1.11
N ASP A 179 -4.91 26.30 -1.34
CA ASP A 179 -5.88 27.27 -0.83
C ASP A 179 -7.08 27.27 -1.78
N VAL A 180 -8.16 26.62 -1.35
CA VAL A 180 -9.35 26.40 -2.18
C VAL A 180 -10.17 27.66 -2.35
N THR A 181 -9.92 28.69 -1.52
CA THR A 181 -10.57 29.99 -1.63
C THR A 181 -9.85 30.91 -2.61
N ALA A 182 -8.55 30.70 -2.79
CA ALA A 182 -7.71 31.46 -3.71
C ALA A 182 -7.44 30.73 -5.04
N ASP A 183 -7.92 29.48 -5.19
CA ASP A 183 -7.62 28.60 -6.33
C ASP A 183 -6.12 28.57 -6.62
N ARG A 184 -5.34 28.26 -5.56
CA ARG A 184 -3.87 28.26 -5.63
C ARG A 184 -3.27 27.06 -4.93
N THR A 185 -2.42 26.34 -5.65
CA THR A 185 -1.73 25.14 -5.17
C THR A 185 -0.22 25.35 -5.15
N TRP A 186 0.44 24.83 -4.11
CA TRP A 186 1.90 24.84 -3.95
C TRP A 186 2.42 23.43 -3.66
N PRO A 187 3.56 23.02 -4.23
CA PRO A 187 4.31 21.88 -3.71
C PRO A 187 4.81 22.18 -2.30
N SER A 188 4.95 21.15 -1.48
CA SER A 188 5.32 21.34 -0.07
C SER A 188 6.73 21.92 0.10
N ALA A 189 7.61 21.75 -0.90
CA ALA A 189 8.92 22.39 -0.95
C ALA A 189 8.86 23.93 -0.94
N ASP A 190 7.83 24.53 -1.57
CA ASP A 190 7.64 25.99 -1.58
C ASP A 190 7.16 26.52 -0.22
N LEU A 191 6.77 25.64 0.70
CA LEU A 191 6.31 25.99 2.04
C LEU A 191 7.46 26.08 3.06
N VAL A 192 8.63 25.53 2.72
CA VAL A 192 9.82 25.52 3.57
C VAL A 192 10.74 26.67 3.15
N GLY A 193 10.90 27.65 4.03
CA GLY A 193 11.79 28.80 3.85
C GLY A 193 13.26 28.53 4.17
N ASP A 194 13.55 27.50 4.96
CA ASP A 194 14.93 27.07 5.27
C ASP A 194 15.10 25.53 5.11
N PRO A 195 15.24 25.05 3.87
CA PRO A 195 15.31 23.62 3.59
C PRO A 195 16.66 23.00 4.01
N GLN A 196 17.72 23.81 4.10
CA GLN A 196 19.02 23.37 4.61
C GLN A 196 18.94 23.04 6.09
N GLN A 197 18.31 23.92 6.90
CA GLN A 197 18.17 23.66 8.33
C GLN A 197 17.25 22.46 8.60
N LEU A 198 16.21 22.27 7.79
CA LEU A 198 15.34 21.09 7.86
C LEU A 198 16.14 19.80 7.61
N ALA A 199 17.00 19.79 6.58
CA ALA A 199 17.85 18.65 6.25
C ALA A 199 18.84 18.33 7.38
N GLU A 200 19.45 19.34 7.98
CA GLU A 200 20.36 19.17 9.12
C GLU A 200 19.65 18.53 10.33
N TRP A 201 18.48 19.03 10.72
CA TRP A 201 17.73 18.46 11.83
C TRP A 201 17.22 17.05 11.53
N ALA A 202 16.79 16.79 10.29
CA ALA A 202 16.43 15.45 9.85
C ALA A 202 17.61 14.48 9.92
N GLY A 203 18.79 14.89 9.42
CA GLY A 203 20.01 14.09 9.48
C GLY A 203 20.44 13.74 10.90
N VAL A 204 20.34 14.68 11.83
CA VAL A 204 20.62 14.41 13.25
C VAL A 204 19.65 13.38 13.83
N ALA A 205 18.35 13.50 13.55
CA ALA A 205 17.35 12.54 14.03
C ALA A 205 17.55 11.13 13.43
N LEU A 206 17.86 11.05 12.13
CA LEU A 206 18.13 9.79 11.43
C LEU A 206 19.39 9.11 11.96
N GLY A 207 20.47 9.86 12.18
CA GLY A 207 21.72 9.34 12.74
C GLY A 207 21.56 8.85 14.18
N GLN A 208 20.77 9.57 15.00
CA GLN A 208 20.44 9.11 16.37
C GLN A 208 19.60 7.83 16.38
N ALA A 209 18.81 7.59 15.32
CA ALA A 209 18.00 6.40 15.16
C ALA A 209 18.72 5.25 14.42
N ASP A 210 19.99 5.42 14.06
CA ASP A 210 20.78 4.45 13.28
C ASP A 210 20.12 4.09 11.93
N LEU A 211 19.43 5.05 11.32
CA LEU A 211 18.72 4.88 10.05
C LEU A 211 19.51 5.38 8.84
N SER A 212 20.45 6.31 9.06
CA SER A 212 21.34 6.79 8.01
C SER A 212 22.63 7.37 8.58
N GLU A 213 23.74 7.09 7.92
CA GLU A 213 25.05 7.71 8.19
C GLU A 213 25.28 8.99 7.36
N THR A 214 24.41 9.25 6.37
CA THR A 214 24.52 10.41 5.47
C THR A 214 23.37 11.38 5.73
N ALA A 215 23.67 12.66 5.85
CA ALA A 215 22.63 13.68 5.99
C ALA A 215 21.79 13.74 4.70
N PRO A 216 20.46 13.93 4.80
CA PRO A 216 19.60 14.06 3.63
C PRO A 216 19.90 15.35 2.88
N GLU A 217 19.68 15.34 1.58
CA GLU A 217 19.68 16.55 0.77
C GLU A 217 18.40 17.36 1.01
N PRO A 218 18.44 18.70 0.86
CA PRO A 218 17.26 19.55 1.04
C PRO A 218 16.03 19.12 0.23
N ALA A 219 16.23 18.55 -0.97
CA ALA A 219 15.14 18.04 -1.80
C ALA A 219 14.45 16.79 -1.20
N GLU A 220 15.22 15.90 -0.56
CA GLU A 220 14.74 14.66 0.06
C GLU A 220 13.86 14.94 1.29
N VAL A 221 14.04 16.09 1.96
CA VAL A 221 13.25 16.45 3.15
C VAL A 221 12.15 17.46 2.86
N THR A 222 12.03 17.96 1.63
CA THR A 222 11.03 18.98 1.29
C THR A 222 9.96 18.50 0.32
N HIS A 223 10.11 17.34 -0.31
CA HIS A 223 9.14 16.85 -1.28
C HIS A 223 7.79 16.48 -0.64
N ASP A 224 7.78 15.85 0.55
CA ASP A 224 6.58 15.49 1.32
C ASP A 224 6.63 16.04 2.76
N VAL A 225 6.26 17.31 2.90
CA VAL A 225 6.13 18.01 4.19
C VAL A 225 4.67 18.06 4.64
N ARG A 226 4.42 17.68 5.90
CA ARG A 226 3.10 17.57 6.55
C ARG A 226 3.00 18.41 7.81
N PHE A 227 1.80 18.93 8.09
CA PHE A 227 1.54 19.80 9.23
C PHE A 227 0.70 19.09 10.29
N GLY A 228 1.24 18.97 11.50
CA GLY A 228 0.53 18.41 12.64
C GLY A 228 -0.44 19.41 13.28
N SER A 229 -1.51 18.91 13.89
CA SER A 229 -2.48 19.73 14.64
C SER A 229 -1.89 20.39 15.89
N ASP A 230 -0.74 19.92 16.36
CA ASP A 230 0.04 20.49 17.46
C ASP A 230 1.05 21.56 16.99
N GLY A 231 1.08 21.86 15.68
CA GLY A 231 2.02 22.80 15.09
C GLY A 231 3.38 22.20 14.78
N SER A 232 3.53 20.88 14.86
CA SER A 232 4.72 20.19 14.34
C SER A 232 4.74 20.18 12.81
N LEU A 233 5.93 19.91 12.27
CA LEU A 233 6.15 19.62 10.86
C LEU A 233 6.65 18.18 10.77
N VAL A 234 6.15 17.39 9.83
CA VAL A 234 6.65 16.04 9.56
C VAL A 234 7.13 15.99 8.12
N THR A 235 8.40 15.67 7.91
CA THR A 235 8.95 15.37 6.59
C THR A 235 8.98 13.87 6.38
N VAL A 236 8.57 13.40 5.20
CA VAL A 236 8.55 11.99 4.81
C VAL A 236 9.56 11.79 3.68
N MET A 237 10.51 10.89 3.88
CA MET A 237 11.51 10.49 2.88
C MET A 237 11.13 9.14 2.28
N ASP A 238 11.32 9.02 0.98
CA ASP A 238 11.00 7.79 0.24
C ASP A 238 12.01 6.66 0.50
N PRO A 239 11.63 5.39 0.25
CA PRO A 239 12.55 4.28 0.40
C PRO A 239 13.81 4.47 -0.47
N GLY A 240 14.97 4.53 0.18
CA GLY A 240 16.27 4.73 -0.46
C GLY A 240 16.90 6.12 -0.22
N GLU A 241 16.16 7.07 0.34
CA GLU A 241 16.62 8.44 0.60
C GLU A 241 16.81 8.72 2.10
N PRO A 242 17.92 9.38 2.50
CA PRO A 242 19.28 8.98 2.16
C PRO A 242 19.60 7.66 2.88
N VAL A 243 19.76 6.56 2.13
CA VAL A 243 20.21 5.26 2.66
C VAL A 243 19.40 4.75 3.88
N ALA A 244 18.11 5.08 3.97
CA ALA A 244 17.22 4.41 4.92
C ALA A 244 17.27 2.90 4.63
N SER A 245 17.82 2.14 5.57
CA SER A 245 18.22 0.74 5.45
C SER A 245 17.06 -0.20 5.05
N ALA A 246 16.75 -0.32 3.76
CA ALA A 246 15.75 -1.27 3.20
C ALA A 246 14.34 -1.29 3.87
N ALA A 247 14.06 -0.38 4.81
CA ALA A 247 12.94 -0.41 5.75
C ALA A 247 11.87 0.61 5.37
N GLY A 248 11.48 0.67 4.09
CA GLY A 248 10.38 1.52 3.64
C GLY A 248 10.61 3.03 3.82
N ALA A 249 9.52 3.81 3.76
CA ALA A 249 9.56 5.25 3.93
C ALA A 249 9.79 5.63 5.41
N VAL A 250 10.57 6.68 5.65
CA VAL A 250 10.90 7.18 7.00
C VAL A 250 10.31 8.57 7.19
N ALA A 251 9.78 8.87 8.38
CA ALA A 251 9.30 10.19 8.72
C ALA A 251 10.09 10.80 9.87
N VAL A 252 10.43 12.08 9.73
CA VAL A 252 11.04 12.88 10.80
C VAL A 252 10.10 14.00 11.17
N ARG A 253 9.77 14.07 12.46
CA ARG A 253 9.00 15.14 13.07
C ARG A 253 9.92 16.23 13.58
N ILE A 254 9.64 17.47 13.22
CA ILE A 254 10.23 18.70 13.77
C ILE A 254 9.28 19.28 14.81
N GLU A 255 9.80 19.59 15.99
CA GLU A 255 8.99 20.09 17.10
C GLU A 255 8.41 21.49 16.83
N PRO A 256 7.25 21.85 17.42
CA PRO A 256 6.49 23.04 17.02
C PRO A 256 7.26 24.36 17.05
N ALA A 257 8.16 24.55 18.00
CA ALA A 257 8.94 25.78 18.13
C ALA A 257 9.95 25.93 16.96
N GLN A 258 10.58 24.82 16.57
CA GLN A 258 11.52 24.74 15.47
C GLN A 258 10.81 24.77 14.12
N ALA A 259 9.69 24.07 13.98
CA ALA A 259 8.88 24.10 12.76
C ALA A 259 8.48 25.54 12.39
N ALA A 260 8.20 26.39 13.37
CA ALA A 260 7.84 27.79 13.12
C ALA A 260 8.96 28.63 12.50
N THR A 261 10.24 28.25 12.65
CA THR A 261 11.38 28.98 12.07
C THR A 261 11.70 28.56 10.65
N LEU A 262 11.17 27.42 10.19
CA LEU A 262 11.49 26.82 8.90
C LEU A 262 10.56 27.27 7.76
N LEU A 263 9.44 27.93 8.06
CA LEU A 263 8.34 28.07 7.12
C LEU A 263 8.33 29.41 6.39
N THR A 264 7.88 29.38 5.13
CA THR A 264 7.48 30.59 4.41
C THR A 264 6.20 31.18 5.03
N ALA A 265 5.77 32.35 4.55
CA ALA A 265 4.49 32.94 4.97
C ALA A 265 3.31 32.00 4.68
N GLN A 266 3.34 31.32 3.53
CA GLN A 266 2.33 30.35 3.11
C GLN A 266 2.37 29.11 4.00
N GLY A 267 3.55 28.53 4.23
CA GLY A 267 3.70 27.39 5.14
C GLY A 267 3.21 27.71 6.57
N SER A 268 3.50 28.92 7.05
CA SER A 268 3.02 29.42 8.35
C SER A 268 1.49 29.52 8.41
N ALA A 269 0.84 29.97 7.33
CA ALA A 269 -0.62 30.06 7.26
C ALA A 269 -1.28 28.68 7.26
N ILE A 270 -0.75 27.72 6.50
CA ILE A 270 -1.23 26.33 6.47
C ILE A 270 -1.05 25.66 7.84
N ARG A 271 0.12 25.82 8.46
CA ARG A 271 0.38 25.35 9.83
C ARG A 271 -0.61 25.94 10.83
N ALA A 272 -0.88 27.24 10.75
CA ALA A 272 -1.84 27.88 11.63
C ALA A 272 -3.27 27.32 11.45
N ALA A 273 -3.67 27.02 10.20
CA ALA A 273 -4.96 26.39 9.93
C ALA A 273 -5.04 24.96 10.48
N ALA A 274 -3.98 24.16 10.33
CA ALA A 274 -3.89 22.81 10.92
C ALA A 274 -4.04 22.83 12.44
N MET A 275 -3.46 23.85 13.11
CA MET A 275 -3.58 24.04 14.56
C MET A 275 -4.96 24.55 15.01
N ALA A 276 -5.60 25.39 14.20
CA ALA A 276 -6.86 26.03 14.57
C ALA A 276 -8.04 25.03 14.65
N GLY A 277 -7.91 23.86 14.03
CA GLY A 277 -8.93 22.81 14.05
C GLY A 277 -10.25 23.21 13.39
N GLN A 278 -10.23 24.25 12.55
CA GLN A 278 -11.42 24.69 11.83
C GLN A 278 -11.80 23.65 10.78
N PRO A 279 -13.09 23.29 10.65
CA PRO A 279 -13.54 22.42 9.58
C PRO A 279 -13.08 22.94 8.23
N PHE A 280 -12.75 22.02 7.33
CA PHE A 280 -12.43 22.36 5.95
C PHE A 280 -13.61 23.10 5.31
N ALA A 281 -13.33 24.28 4.76
CA ALA A 281 -14.36 25.20 4.27
C ALA A 281 -15.10 24.64 3.06
N GLY A 282 -14.47 23.76 2.27
CA GLY A 282 -15.02 23.22 1.03
C GLY A 282 -15.27 24.33 -0.01
N SER A 283 -15.09 24.04 -1.28
CA SER A 283 -15.54 24.96 -2.32
C SER A 283 -17.07 25.06 -2.28
N THR A 284 -17.60 26.26 -2.06
CA THR A 284 -19.02 26.53 -1.85
C THR A 284 -19.89 26.25 -3.10
N ALA A 285 -20.65 25.15 -3.10
CA ALA A 285 -22.03 24.95 -3.62
C ALA A 285 -22.32 23.43 -3.71
N ILE A 286 -23.21 22.80 -2.92
CA ILE A 286 -24.70 22.87 -2.91
C ILE A 286 -25.19 22.49 -1.49
N PRO A 287 -26.31 23.06 -0.99
CA PRO A 287 -26.77 22.83 0.38
C PRO A 287 -27.59 21.53 0.57
N THR A 288 -27.35 20.93 1.74
CA THR A 288 -28.21 20.10 2.61
C THR A 288 -28.56 18.66 2.20
N ALA A 289 -28.05 17.71 3.00
CA ALA A 289 -28.88 16.70 3.62
C ALA A 289 -28.51 16.57 5.11
N THR A 290 -29.53 16.74 5.93
CA THR A 290 -29.58 16.80 7.39
C THR A 290 -28.74 15.71 8.09
N ALA A 291 -27.81 16.14 8.94
CA ALA A 291 -27.10 15.27 9.88
C ALA A 291 -28.10 14.55 10.79
N ARG A 292 -28.13 13.22 10.75
CA ARG A 292 -28.83 12.39 11.74
C ARG A 292 -27.85 11.99 12.84
N ALA A 293 -28.31 12.21 14.05
CA ALA A 293 -27.68 11.99 15.35
C ALA A 293 -26.68 10.82 15.42
N THR A 294 -25.52 11.16 15.97
CA THR A 294 -24.50 10.27 16.52
C THR A 294 -25.09 9.32 17.57
N ALA A 295 -25.05 8.02 17.29
CA ALA A 295 -25.14 6.99 18.30
C ALA A 295 -23.72 6.54 18.64
N THR A 296 -23.27 6.89 19.84
CA THR A 296 -21.99 6.50 20.42
C THR A 296 -22.03 5.00 20.73
N ALA A 297 -21.47 4.17 19.84
CA ALA A 297 -21.24 2.76 20.15
C ALA A 297 -19.84 2.59 20.74
N THR A 298 -19.79 2.33 22.03
CA THR A 298 -18.61 1.89 22.77
C THR A 298 -18.04 0.61 22.15
N VAL A 299 -16.84 0.71 21.55
CA VAL A 299 -16.06 -0.44 21.09
C VAL A 299 -15.58 -1.20 22.32
N THR A 300 -16.23 -2.34 22.58
CA THR A 300 -15.75 -3.31 23.57
C THR A 300 -14.78 -4.23 22.85
N SER A 301 -13.52 -4.21 23.28
CA SER A 301 -12.48 -5.14 22.84
C SER A 301 -12.86 -6.58 23.20
N ALA A 302 -12.93 -7.48 22.22
CA ALA A 302 -13.02 -8.93 22.40
C ALA A 302 -12.15 -9.66 21.34
N PRO A 303 -11.63 -10.88 21.64
CA PRO A 303 -10.35 -11.36 21.10
C PRO A 303 -10.43 -12.24 19.84
N THR A 304 -9.41 -12.10 18.99
CA THR A 304 -8.61 -13.07 18.19
C THR A 304 -9.21 -14.41 17.70
N ARG A 305 -10.44 -14.46 17.16
CA ARG A 305 -10.81 -15.57 16.27
C ARG A 305 -11.79 -15.13 15.20
N ALA A 306 -11.56 -15.58 13.96
CA ALA A 306 -12.54 -15.47 12.88
C ALA A 306 -13.95 -15.82 13.40
N PRO A 307 -15.01 -15.11 12.98
CA PRO A 307 -16.37 -15.46 13.36
C PRO A 307 -16.59 -16.94 13.07
N ALA A 308 -17.12 -17.66 14.06
CA ALA A 308 -17.45 -19.07 13.89
C ALA A 308 -18.34 -19.23 12.65
N THR A 309 -17.82 -19.99 11.68
CA THR A 309 -18.54 -20.47 10.51
C THR A 309 -19.89 -21.01 10.97
N GLY A 310 -21.00 -20.44 10.49
CA GLY A 310 -22.25 -21.20 10.48
C GLY A 310 -21.98 -22.49 9.71
N ASP A 311 -22.41 -23.64 10.25
CA ASP A 311 -22.17 -24.99 9.73
C ASP A 311 -22.79 -25.16 8.33
N VAL A 312 -22.12 -24.66 7.29
CA VAL A 312 -22.47 -24.93 5.90
C VAL A 312 -21.68 -26.16 5.46
N ASP A 313 -22.40 -27.28 5.32
CA ASP A 313 -21.81 -28.54 4.87
C ASP A 313 -21.84 -28.60 3.33
N CYS A 314 -20.77 -28.13 2.71
CA CYS A 314 -20.62 -28.15 1.25
C CYS A 314 -20.53 -29.56 0.67
N SER A 315 -20.29 -30.61 1.49
CA SER A 315 -20.44 -32.00 1.02
C SER A 315 -21.90 -32.33 0.67
N LYS A 316 -22.87 -31.71 1.35
CA LYS A 316 -24.32 -31.91 1.13
C LYS A 316 -24.94 -30.84 0.22
N LEU A 317 -24.51 -29.59 0.35
CA LEU A 317 -25.08 -28.44 -0.37
C LEU A 317 -24.31 -28.16 -1.66
N LYS A 318 -24.97 -27.64 -2.70
CA LYS A 318 -24.26 -27.20 -3.91
C LYS A 318 -23.62 -25.83 -3.64
N CYS A 319 -22.42 -25.81 -3.08
CA CYS A 319 -21.73 -24.57 -2.76
C CYS A 319 -21.06 -23.92 -3.97
N ILE A 320 -21.02 -22.59 -3.99
CA ILE A 320 -20.22 -21.73 -4.87
C ILE A 320 -19.70 -20.56 -4.04
N ALA A 321 -18.46 -20.15 -4.25
CA ALA A 321 -17.93 -18.91 -3.70
C ALA A 321 -17.94 -17.79 -4.74
N VAL A 322 -18.60 -16.68 -4.40
CA VAL A 322 -18.43 -15.40 -5.13
C VAL A 322 -17.34 -14.60 -4.45
N THR A 323 -16.35 -14.16 -5.22
CA THR A 323 -15.18 -13.45 -4.68
C THR A 323 -14.98 -12.09 -5.36
N TYR A 324 -14.53 -11.11 -4.59
CA TYR A 324 -14.32 -9.74 -5.05
C TYR A 324 -12.89 -9.29 -4.78
N ASP A 325 -12.21 -8.81 -5.81
CA ASP A 325 -10.83 -8.34 -5.75
C ASP A 325 -10.75 -6.81 -5.86
N ASP A 326 -9.59 -6.27 -5.50
CA ASP A 326 -9.14 -4.86 -5.59
C ASP A 326 -9.75 -3.86 -4.61
N GLY A 327 -10.83 -4.22 -3.92
CA GLY A 327 -11.44 -3.42 -2.87
C GLY A 327 -10.63 -3.35 -1.57
N PRO A 328 -11.18 -2.73 -0.52
CA PRO A 328 -12.46 -2.02 -0.49
C PRO A 328 -12.44 -0.69 -1.26
N GLY A 329 -13.59 -0.21 -1.70
CA GLY A 329 -13.72 1.04 -2.45
C GLY A 329 -15.09 1.70 -2.33
N PRO A 330 -15.37 2.75 -3.12
CA PRO A 330 -16.59 3.56 -2.98
C PRO A 330 -17.90 2.80 -3.29
N TYR A 331 -17.83 1.62 -3.91
CA TYR A 331 -19.00 0.81 -4.24
C TYR A 331 -19.19 -0.40 -3.32
N THR A 332 -18.20 -0.73 -2.50
CA THR A 332 -18.20 -1.94 -1.64
C THR A 332 -19.35 -1.90 -0.64
N ASP A 333 -19.62 -0.75 0.00
CA ASP A 333 -20.74 -0.62 0.95
C ASP A 333 -22.10 -0.97 0.33
N LYS A 334 -22.31 -0.59 -0.93
CA LYS A 334 -23.53 -0.93 -1.66
C LYS A 334 -23.57 -2.42 -2.00
N LEU A 335 -22.44 -3.01 -2.37
CA LEU A 335 -22.34 -4.44 -2.62
C LEU A 335 -22.67 -5.27 -1.37
N LEU A 336 -22.22 -4.81 -0.20
CA LEU A 336 -22.57 -5.42 1.10
C LEU A 336 -24.08 -5.40 1.37
N ASP A 337 -24.75 -4.29 1.05
CA ASP A 337 -26.21 -4.21 1.16
C ASP A 337 -26.91 -5.25 0.27
N GLU A 338 -26.42 -5.46 -0.96
CA GLU A 338 -26.97 -6.44 -1.89
C GLU A 338 -26.70 -7.90 -1.45
N LEU A 339 -25.51 -8.17 -0.90
CA LEU A 339 -25.18 -9.48 -0.31
C LEU A 339 -26.08 -9.81 0.88
N LYS A 340 -26.27 -8.84 1.78
CA LYS A 340 -27.17 -8.94 2.92
C LYS A 340 -28.62 -9.16 2.49
N ALA A 341 -29.10 -8.41 1.48
CA ALA A 341 -30.44 -8.58 0.93
C ALA A 341 -30.64 -9.97 0.30
N ALA A 342 -29.59 -10.56 -0.27
CA ALA A 342 -29.61 -11.91 -0.82
C ALA A 342 -29.40 -13.01 0.24
N GLY A 343 -29.08 -12.68 1.49
CA GLY A 343 -28.70 -13.65 2.53
C GLY A 343 -27.46 -14.45 2.13
N ALA A 344 -26.51 -13.83 1.43
CA ALA A 344 -25.32 -14.45 0.88
C ALA A 344 -24.05 -13.93 1.56
N HIS A 345 -23.03 -14.77 1.63
CA HIS A 345 -21.68 -14.35 2.03
C HIS A 345 -20.71 -14.45 0.85
N ALA A 346 -19.71 -13.57 0.85
CA ALA A 346 -18.66 -13.51 -0.17
C ALA A 346 -17.27 -13.54 0.48
N THR A 347 -16.23 -13.62 -0.35
CA THR A 347 -14.83 -13.41 0.10
C THR A 347 -14.23 -12.22 -0.65
N PHE A 348 -13.65 -11.29 0.09
CA PHE A 348 -13.03 -10.07 -0.44
C PHE A 348 -11.52 -10.18 -0.35
N PHE A 349 -10.80 -10.15 -1.48
CA PHE A 349 -9.34 -10.08 -1.49
C PHE A 349 -8.93 -8.62 -1.61
N GLN A 350 -8.49 -8.05 -0.50
CA GLN A 350 -8.31 -6.62 -0.37
C GLN A 350 -6.88 -6.18 -0.69
N ILE A 351 -6.75 -5.06 -1.41
CA ILE A 351 -5.48 -4.36 -1.54
C ILE A 351 -5.21 -3.61 -0.23
N GLY A 352 -4.00 -3.74 0.31
CA GLY A 352 -3.66 -3.16 1.61
C GLY A 352 -3.78 -1.64 1.66
N LYS A 353 -3.37 -0.94 0.59
CA LYS A 353 -3.59 0.52 0.45
C LYS A 353 -5.07 0.90 0.58
N GLN A 354 -5.95 0.14 -0.09
CA GLN A 354 -7.38 0.40 -0.05
C GLN A 354 -7.99 0.11 1.32
N THR A 355 -7.55 -0.96 1.96
CA THR A 355 -7.96 -1.30 3.33
C THR A 355 -7.60 -0.18 4.32
N ALA A 356 -6.44 0.44 4.15
CA ALA A 356 -6.02 1.58 4.96
C ALA A 356 -6.90 2.82 4.74
N SER A 357 -7.41 3.02 3.52
CA SER A 357 -8.30 4.14 3.15
C SER A 357 -9.76 3.90 3.55
N TYR A 358 -10.25 2.65 3.52
CA TYR A 358 -11.62 2.28 3.88
C TYR A 358 -11.71 1.28 5.05
N PRO A 359 -11.09 1.56 6.21
CA PRO A 359 -10.99 0.59 7.30
C PRO A 359 -12.36 0.22 7.91
N LYS A 360 -13.33 1.15 7.86
CA LYS A 360 -14.70 0.89 8.33
C LYS A 360 -15.45 -0.08 7.43
N VAL A 361 -15.21 -0.02 6.12
CA VAL A 361 -15.83 -0.93 5.15
C VAL A 361 -15.26 -2.33 5.31
N ALA A 362 -13.93 -2.46 5.44
CA ALA A 362 -13.30 -3.74 5.76
C ALA A 362 -13.79 -4.32 7.10
N ALA A 363 -13.97 -3.50 8.13
CA ALA A 363 -14.55 -3.95 9.40
C ALA A 363 -16.00 -4.44 9.23
N ARG A 364 -16.78 -3.77 8.38
CA ARG A 364 -18.17 -4.13 8.06
C ARG A 364 -18.24 -5.47 7.32
N GLU A 365 -17.34 -5.72 6.36
CA GLU A 365 -17.28 -7.00 5.65
C GLU A 365 -17.21 -8.19 6.62
N LEU A 366 -16.28 -8.16 7.58
CA LEU A 366 -16.18 -9.22 8.59
C LEU A 366 -17.38 -9.25 9.54
N ALA A 367 -17.85 -8.08 9.99
CA ALA A 367 -18.99 -7.99 10.90
C ALA A 367 -20.28 -8.58 10.30
N GLU A 368 -20.43 -8.52 8.98
CA GLU A 368 -21.56 -9.09 8.24
C GLU A 368 -21.34 -10.56 7.80
N GLY A 369 -20.25 -11.20 8.25
CA GLY A 369 -20.02 -12.64 8.07
C GLY A 369 -19.32 -13.01 6.76
N HIS A 370 -18.74 -12.05 6.05
CA HIS A 370 -17.88 -12.31 4.90
C HIS A 370 -16.47 -12.71 5.34
N ALA A 371 -15.69 -13.24 4.40
CA ALA A 371 -14.28 -13.52 4.63
C ALA A 371 -13.40 -12.46 3.95
N ILE A 372 -12.26 -12.16 4.55
CA ILE A 372 -11.25 -11.26 3.97
C ILE A 372 -9.98 -12.05 3.67
N GLY A 373 -9.44 -11.86 2.47
CA GLY A 373 -8.13 -12.31 2.04
C GLY A 373 -7.24 -11.13 1.67
N ASN A 374 -5.95 -11.42 1.51
CA ASN A 374 -4.90 -10.47 1.18
C ASN A 374 -4.68 -10.45 -0.34
N HIS A 375 -4.72 -9.26 -0.94
CA HIS A 375 -4.46 -9.04 -2.36
C HIS A 375 -3.25 -8.14 -2.62
N THR A 376 -2.23 -8.24 -1.75
CA THR A 376 -1.00 -7.43 -1.76
C THR A 376 -1.22 -5.95 -1.46
N TRP A 377 -0.13 -5.20 -1.29
CA TRP A 377 -0.21 -3.81 -0.86
C TRP A 377 -0.46 -2.88 -2.04
N THR A 378 0.18 -3.12 -3.18
CA THR A 378 0.06 -2.29 -4.40
C THR A 378 -0.39 -3.04 -5.66
N HIS A 379 -0.79 -4.30 -5.55
CA HIS A 379 -1.20 -5.15 -6.67
C HIS A 379 -0.10 -5.50 -7.71
N PRO A 380 1.17 -5.76 -7.33
CA PRO A 380 2.19 -6.15 -8.31
C PRO A 380 2.09 -7.63 -8.71
N ASP A 381 2.64 -8.00 -9.88
CA ASP A 381 2.89 -9.42 -10.21
C ASP A 381 3.97 -9.99 -9.28
N LEU A 382 3.55 -10.80 -8.31
CA LEU A 382 4.42 -11.38 -7.29
C LEU A 382 5.54 -12.27 -7.86
N ARG A 383 5.39 -12.82 -9.07
CA ARG A 383 6.44 -13.65 -9.70
C ARG A 383 7.69 -12.84 -10.04
N ARG A 384 7.54 -11.52 -10.14
CA ARG A 384 8.60 -10.58 -10.53
C ARG A 384 9.34 -9.98 -9.34
N LEU A 385 8.90 -10.32 -8.13
CA LEU A 385 9.45 -9.81 -6.88
C LEU A 385 10.43 -10.80 -6.25
N THR A 386 11.37 -10.27 -5.47
CA THR A 386 12.18 -11.09 -4.55
C THR A 386 11.32 -11.61 -3.40
N PRO A 387 11.72 -12.69 -2.69
CA PRO A 387 10.99 -13.17 -1.52
C PRO A 387 10.69 -12.09 -0.48
N ASP A 388 11.65 -11.20 -0.21
CA ASP A 388 11.49 -10.12 0.77
C ASP A 388 10.48 -9.06 0.31
N GLN A 389 10.45 -8.77 -1.00
CA GLN A 389 9.44 -7.88 -1.58
C GLN A 389 8.05 -8.51 -1.53
N VAL A 390 7.92 -9.82 -1.81
CA VAL A 390 6.66 -10.55 -1.63
C VAL A 390 6.22 -10.48 -0.17
N ASN A 391 7.13 -10.74 0.79
CA ASN A 391 6.81 -10.62 2.22
C ASN A 391 6.34 -9.21 2.57
N SER A 392 7.03 -8.16 2.10
CA SER A 392 6.64 -6.77 2.36
C SER A 392 5.24 -6.44 1.85
N GLU A 393 4.89 -6.86 0.63
CA GLU A 393 3.56 -6.68 0.07
C GLU A 393 2.46 -7.36 0.92
N LEU A 394 2.74 -8.57 1.39
CA LEU A 394 1.79 -9.36 2.18
C LEU A 394 1.70 -8.86 3.62
N ASP A 395 2.81 -8.54 4.27
CA ASP A 395 2.86 -8.10 5.68
C ASP A 395 2.19 -6.75 5.87
N ARG A 396 2.45 -5.79 4.98
CA ARG A 396 1.81 -4.46 5.05
C ARG A 396 0.30 -4.56 4.90
N THR A 397 -0.15 -5.45 4.02
CA THR A 397 -1.57 -5.69 3.78
C THR A 397 -2.23 -6.40 4.95
N ALA A 398 -1.59 -7.45 5.48
CA ALA A 398 -2.05 -8.14 6.69
C ALA A 398 -2.14 -7.18 7.89
N ALA A 399 -1.16 -6.28 8.05
CA ALA A 399 -1.17 -5.27 9.10
C ALA A 399 -2.32 -4.27 8.94
N ALA A 400 -2.61 -3.81 7.72
CA ALA A 400 -3.75 -2.92 7.47
C ALA A 400 -5.10 -3.62 7.73
N ILE A 401 -5.27 -4.86 7.27
CA ILE A 401 -6.47 -5.67 7.53
C ILE A 401 -6.65 -5.89 9.03
N LYS A 402 -5.58 -6.27 9.74
CA LYS A 402 -5.61 -6.47 11.20
C LYS A 402 -5.93 -5.18 11.95
N LYS A 403 -5.40 -4.05 11.52
CA LYS A 403 -5.70 -2.74 12.11
C LYS A 403 -7.17 -2.35 11.90
N ALA A 404 -7.70 -2.58 10.71
CA ALA A 404 -9.07 -2.24 10.37
C ALA A 404 -10.09 -3.15 11.09
N THR A 405 -9.76 -4.43 11.23
CA THR A 405 -10.77 -5.46 11.52
C THR A 405 -10.49 -6.32 12.76
N GLY A 406 -9.26 -6.28 13.29
CA GLY A 406 -8.78 -7.20 14.33
C GLY A 406 -8.47 -8.61 13.84
N PHE A 407 -8.68 -8.91 12.55
CA PHE A 407 -8.47 -10.22 11.93
C PHE A 407 -7.18 -10.24 11.11
N GLU A 408 -6.49 -11.37 11.14
CA GLU A 408 -5.27 -11.58 10.37
C GLU A 408 -5.57 -12.56 9.23
N PRO A 409 -5.45 -12.14 7.96
CA PRO A 409 -5.82 -12.96 6.82
C PRO A 409 -4.80 -14.08 6.60
N VAL A 410 -5.30 -15.29 6.31
CA VAL A 410 -4.47 -16.46 5.95
C VAL A 410 -4.67 -16.91 4.50
N LEU A 411 -5.54 -16.20 3.78
CA LEU A 411 -5.80 -16.41 2.36
C LEU A 411 -5.12 -15.29 1.59
N VAL A 412 -4.38 -15.65 0.55
CA VAL A 412 -3.76 -14.70 -0.38
C VAL A 412 -4.31 -15.00 -1.77
N ARG A 413 -4.72 -13.97 -2.50
CA ARG A 413 -4.88 -14.08 -3.95
C ARG A 413 -3.72 -13.32 -4.60
N PRO A 414 -2.81 -13.97 -5.31
CA PRO A 414 -1.81 -13.27 -6.08
C PRO A 414 -2.47 -12.43 -7.19
N PRO A 415 -2.12 -11.14 -7.33
CA PRO A 415 -2.51 -10.31 -8.48
C PRO A 415 -2.34 -11.05 -9.80
N TYR A 416 -3.29 -10.89 -10.72
CA TYR A 416 -3.31 -11.55 -12.03
C TYR A 416 -3.36 -13.09 -11.98
N GLY A 417 -3.55 -13.69 -10.81
CA GLY A 417 -3.38 -15.13 -10.59
C GLY A 417 -1.93 -15.60 -10.75
N ALA A 418 -0.99 -14.65 -10.72
CA ALA A 418 0.40 -14.87 -11.05
C ALA A 418 1.16 -15.53 -9.88
N THR A 419 1.53 -16.80 -10.06
CA THR A 419 2.29 -17.57 -9.07
C THR A 419 3.44 -18.36 -9.70
N ASN A 420 4.53 -18.50 -8.96
CA ASN A 420 5.67 -19.39 -9.26
C ASN A 420 6.15 -20.08 -7.97
N ASP A 421 7.21 -20.88 -8.04
CA ASP A 421 7.74 -21.60 -6.87
C ASP A 421 8.25 -20.67 -5.76
N THR A 422 8.79 -19.50 -6.12
CA THR A 422 9.21 -18.47 -5.15
C THR A 422 8.02 -18.00 -4.32
N VAL A 423 6.93 -17.57 -4.99
CA VAL A 423 5.70 -17.12 -4.32
C VAL A 423 5.13 -18.23 -3.44
N GLN A 424 5.07 -19.46 -3.95
CA GLN A 424 4.56 -20.60 -3.17
C GLN A 424 5.42 -20.93 -1.96
N GLY A 425 6.74 -20.82 -2.07
CA GLY A 425 7.67 -20.97 -0.95
C GLY A 425 7.42 -19.93 0.14
N VAL A 426 7.22 -18.66 -0.23
CA VAL A 426 6.87 -17.58 0.70
C VAL A 426 5.55 -17.86 1.40
N LEU A 427 4.47 -18.12 0.65
CA LEU A 427 3.15 -18.40 1.23
C LEU A 427 3.17 -19.61 2.18
N LYS A 428 3.89 -20.67 1.80
CA LYS A 428 4.07 -21.86 2.66
C LYS A 428 4.77 -21.50 3.97
N GLY A 429 5.84 -20.70 3.92
CA GLY A 429 6.58 -20.25 5.11
C GLY A 429 5.73 -19.38 6.03
N ARG A 430 4.76 -18.65 5.47
CA ARG A 430 3.83 -17.77 6.20
C ARG A 430 2.59 -18.49 6.73
N GLY A 431 2.39 -19.76 6.41
CA GLY A 431 1.15 -20.44 6.79
C GLY A 431 -0.06 -20.08 5.91
N GLU A 432 0.15 -19.37 4.80
CA GLU A 432 -0.90 -18.79 3.96
C GLU A 432 -1.23 -19.70 2.76
N SER A 433 -2.44 -19.57 2.21
CA SER A 433 -2.90 -20.34 1.04
C SER A 433 -3.19 -19.43 -0.15
N ALA A 434 -2.80 -19.85 -1.36
CA ALA A 434 -3.10 -19.14 -2.60
C ALA A 434 -4.49 -19.53 -3.13
N ILE A 435 -5.40 -18.56 -3.22
CA ILE A 435 -6.75 -18.75 -3.74
C ILE A 435 -6.88 -18.07 -5.09
N LEU A 436 -7.07 -18.87 -6.14
CA LEU A 436 -7.32 -18.42 -7.50
C LEU A 436 -8.81 -18.57 -7.82
N TRP A 437 -9.13 -18.86 -9.07
CA TRP A 437 -10.49 -19.01 -9.56
C TRP A 437 -10.51 -19.92 -10.78
N ASP A 438 -11.63 -20.57 -11.02
CA ASP A 438 -11.92 -21.34 -12.23
C ASP A 438 -13.00 -20.69 -13.11
N VAL A 439 -13.67 -19.66 -12.59
CA VAL A 439 -14.65 -18.85 -13.34
C VAL A 439 -14.23 -17.38 -13.32
N ASP A 440 -13.70 -16.89 -14.45
CA ASP A 440 -13.45 -15.46 -14.67
C ASP A 440 -14.65 -14.82 -15.40
N THR A 441 -15.21 -13.77 -14.81
CA THR A 441 -16.28 -12.98 -15.46
C THR A 441 -15.74 -11.98 -16.50
N GLU A 442 -14.44 -11.72 -16.45
CA GLU A 442 -13.71 -10.61 -17.07
C GLU A 442 -14.42 -9.27 -16.90
N ASP A 443 -15.10 -9.05 -15.76
CA ASP A 443 -15.75 -7.77 -15.44
C ASP A 443 -14.76 -6.60 -15.43
N TRP A 444 -13.50 -6.90 -15.09
CA TRP A 444 -12.30 -6.07 -15.23
C TRP A 444 -12.03 -5.58 -16.67
N LYS A 445 -12.56 -6.29 -17.68
CA LYS A 445 -12.37 -5.99 -19.11
C LYS A 445 -13.64 -5.45 -19.78
N ASN A 446 -14.78 -6.10 -19.54
CA ASN A 446 -16.00 -5.84 -20.31
C ASN A 446 -16.83 -4.66 -19.78
N ARG A 447 -16.75 -4.35 -18.47
CA ARG A 447 -17.46 -3.24 -17.81
C ARG A 447 -18.99 -3.23 -18.03
N ASP A 448 -19.61 -4.39 -18.28
CA ASP A 448 -21.03 -4.53 -18.60
C ASP A 448 -21.72 -5.54 -17.67
N ALA A 449 -22.79 -5.09 -17.00
CA ALA A 449 -23.47 -5.90 -16.00
C ALA A 449 -24.13 -7.17 -16.56
N ALA A 450 -24.64 -7.12 -17.79
CA ALA A 450 -25.30 -8.26 -18.43
C ALA A 450 -24.27 -9.31 -18.86
N ILE A 451 -23.13 -8.88 -19.42
CA ILE A 451 -22.03 -9.78 -19.79
C ILE A 451 -21.42 -10.43 -18.54
N THR A 452 -21.15 -9.66 -17.48
CA THR A 452 -20.68 -10.19 -16.19
C THR A 452 -21.65 -11.24 -15.63
N THR A 453 -22.96 -10.94 -15.65
CA THR A 453 -23.99 -11.90 -15.20
C THR A 453 -23.98 -13.17 -16.04
N GLN A 454 -23.95 -13.03 -17.37
CA GLN A 454 -23.94 -14.17 -18.28
C GLN A 454 -22.75 -15.09 -18.03
N ARG A 455 -21.54 -14.52 -17.89
CA ARG A 455 -20.30 -15.29 -17.70
C ARG A 455 -20.25 -15.98 -16.34
N ALA A 456 -20.63 -15.29 -15.27
CA ALA A 456 -20.75 -15.89 -13.95
C ALA A 456 -21.69 -17.11 -13.97
N LEU A 457 -22.85 -16.98 -14.62
CA LEU A 457 -23.84 -18.07 -14.68
C LEU A 457 -23.50 -19.20 -15.65
N ALA A 458 -22.67 -18.92 -16.67
CA ALA A 458 -22.19 -19.91 -17.62
C ALA A 458 -21.06 -20.77 -17.02
N GLY A 459 -20.18 -20.17 -16.21
CA GLY A 459 -19.12 -20.89 -15.49
C GLY A 459 -19.60 -21.58 -14.21
N ALA A 460 -20.78 -21.24 -13.69
CA ALA A 460 -21.27 -21.78 -12.43
C ALA A 460 -21.39 -23.32 -12.42
N HIS A 461 -20.59 -23.96 -11.57
CA HIS A 461 -20.71 -25.37 -11.19
C HIS A 461 -20.49 -25.53 -9.68
N ARG A 462 -20.81 -26.71 -9.13
CA ARG A 462 -20.56 -26.96 -7.70
C ARG A 462 -19.05 -26.86 -7.44
N GLY A 463 -18.66 -26.18 -6.37
CA GLY A 463 -17.26 -25.97 -6.02
C GLY A 463 -16.61 -24.76 -6.68
N ALA A 464 -17.31 -24.04 -7.56
CA ALA A 464 -16.71 -22.95 -8.33
C ALA A 464 -16.31 -21.76 -7.45
N ILE A 465 -15.21 -21.13 -7.82
CA ILE A 465 -14.75 -19.84 -7.29
C ILE A 465 -14.86 -18.81 -8.42
N ILE A 466 -15.78 -17.85 -8.26
CA ILE A 466 -16.10 -16.84 -9.27
C ILE A 466 -15.35 -15.54 -8.99
N LEU A 467 -14.46 -15.14 -9.90
CA LEU A 467 -13.74 -13.86 -9.87
C LEU A 467 -14.60 -12.70 -10.37
N MET A 468 -14.69 -11.65 -9.54
CA MET A 468 -15.28 -10.34 -9.84
C MET A 468 -14.48 -9.25 -9.10
N HIS A 469 -14.78 -7.98 -9.38
CA HIS A 469 -14.11 -6.81 -8.79
C HIS A 469 -15.14 -5.81 -8.26
N ASP A 470 -15.09 -5.48 -6.98
CA ASP A 470 -16.06 -4.58 -6.33
C ASP A 470 -15.77 -3.08 -6.54
N ILE A 471 -14.69 -2.77 -7.27
CA ILE A 471 -14.29 -1.42 -7.67
C ILE A 471 -15.05 -0.90 -8.91
N HIS A 472 -15.98 -1.69 -9.47
CA HIS A 472 -16.73 -1.32 -10.67
C HIS A 472 -18.25 -1.22 -10.44
N PRO A 473 -18.89 -0.12 -10.85
CA PRO A 473 -20.34 0.04 -10.69
C PRO A 473 -21.13 -0.97 -11.55
N SER A 474 -20.56 -1.45 -12.67
CA SER A 474 -21.15 -2.50 -13.50
C SER A 474 -21.24 -3.83 -12.76
N THR A 475 -20.21 -4.18 -11.98
CA THR A 475 -20.18 -5.41 -11.18
C THR A 475 -21.19 -5.34 -10.03
N VAL A 476 -21.24 -4.22 -9.31
CA VAL A 476 -22.26 -4.01 -8.26
C VAL A 476 -23.68 -4.03 -8.82
N LYS A 477 -23.89 -3.56 -10.06
CA LYS A 477 -25.17 -3.67 -10.75
C LYS A 477 -25.51 -5.12 -11.16
N ALA A 478 -24.52 -5.95 -11.49
CA ALA A 478 -24.71 -7.36 -11.87
C ALA A 478 -25.00 -8.26 -10.66
N ALA A 479 -24.37 -7.97 -9.53
CA ALA A 479 -24.36 -8.80 -8.32
C ALA A 479 -25.76 -9.33 -7.89
N PRO A 480 -26.82 -8.49 -7.76
CA PRO A 480 -28.13 -8.99 -7.32
C PRO A 480 -28.76 -9.98 -8.30
N GLY A 481 -28.50 -9.81 -9.59
CA GLY A 481 -28.96 -10.73 -10.65
C GLY A 481 -28.23 -12.07 -10.58
N ILE A 482 -26.92 -12.04 -10.37
CA ILE A 482 -26.08 -13.23 -10.21
C ILE A 482 -26.53 -14.03 -8.99
N TYR A 483 -26.68 -13.40 -7.82
CA TYR A 483 -27.05 -14.08 -6.58
C TYR A 483 -28.38 -14.80 -6.70
N ARG A 484 -29.43 -14.10 -7.17
CA ARG A 484 -30.76 -14.71 -7.41
C ARG A 484 -30.70 -15.87 -8.38
N ALA A 485 -29.98 -15.73 -9.49
CA ALA A 485 -29.93 -16.77 -10.51
C ALA A 485 -29.15 -18.01 -10.04
N LEU A 486 -28.08 -17.85 -9.26
CA LEU A 486 -27.36 -18.96 -8.65
C LEU A 486 -28.22 -19.67 -7.60
N GLN A 487 -28.87 -18.93 -6.70
CA GLN A 487 -29.76 -19.48 -5.68
C GLN A 487 -30.97 -20.21 -6.31
N ALA A 488 -31.56 -19.66 -7.39
CA ALA A 488 -32.63 -20.32 -8.14
C ALA A 488 -32.19 -21.63 -8.80
N LYS A 489 -30.90 -21.79 -9.11
CA LYS A 489 -30.28 -23.05 -9.59
C LYS A 489 -29.91 -24.01 -8.43
N GLY A 490 -30.26 -23.66 -7.21
CA GLY A 490 -30.03 -24.45 -5.99
C GLY A 490 -28.62 -24.32 -5.42
N TYR A 491 -27.86 -23.29 -5.79
CA TYR A 491 -26.55 -23.04 -5.20
C TYR A 491 -26.66 -22.30 -3.86
N THR A 492 -25.77 -22.65 -2.93
CA THR A 492 -25.53 -21.92 -1.69
C THR A 492 -24.29 -21.05 -1.87
N LEU A 493 -24.41 -19.73 -1.66
CA LEU A 493 -23.31 -18.79 -1.78
C LEU A 493 -22.54 -18.75 -0.46
N VAL A 494 -21.27 -19.10 -0.50
CA VAL A 494 -20.44 -19.32 0.68
C VAL A 494 -19.13 -18.55 0.61
N THR A 495 -18.46 -18.39 1.75
CA THR A 495 -17.08 -17.88 1.77
C THR A 495 -16.08 -18.97 1.34
N ILE A 496 -14.87 -18.58 0.96
CA ILE A 496 -13.79 -19.53 0.63
C ILE A 496 -13.46 -20.47 1.79
N PRO A 497 -13.34 -20.00 3.05
CA PRO A 497 -13.16 -20.90 4.19
C PRO A 497 -14.29 -21.93 4.34
N GLN A 498 -15.54 -21.57 4.05
CA GLN A 498 -16.67 -22.51 4.09
C GLN A 498 -16.64 -23.50 2.92
N LEU A 499 -16.24 -23.04 1.73
CA LEU A 499 -16.15 -23.88 0.53
C LEU A 499 -15.06 -24.94 0.67
N LEU A 500 -13.85 -24.52 1.04
CA LEU A 500 -12.67 -25.39 1.03
C LEU A 500 -12.42 -26.10 2.37
N GLY A 501 -12.90 -25.55 3.49
CA GLY A 501 -12.78 -26.16 4.81
C GLY A 501 -11.39 -26.72 5.11
N ASP A 502 -11.34 -28.00 5.49
CA ASP A 502 -10.11 -28.71 5.83
C ASP A 502 -9.15 -28.94 4.65
N ALA A 503 -9.58 -28.72 3.41
CA ALA A 503 -8.72 -28.81 2.23
C ALA A 503 -7.68 -27.69 2.18
N LEU A 504 -7.93 -26.55 2.85
CA LEU A 504 -6.97 -25.45 2.98
C LEU A 504 -5.72 -25.90 3.75
N LYS A 505 -4.57 -25.76 3.11
CA LYS A 505 -3.25 -26.10 3.65
C LYS A 505 -2.26 -24.98 3.29
N PRO A 506 -1.35 -24.61 4.20
CA PRO A 506 -0.26 -23.69 3.91
C PRO A 506 0.51 -24.03 2.63
N GLY A 507 0.68 -23.04 1.76
CA GLY A 507 1.32 -23.19 0.45
C GLY A 507 0.50 -23.94 -0.59
N GLY A 508 -0.78 -24.22 -0.32
CA GLY A 508 -1.70 -24.79 -1.29
C GLY A 508 -2.14 -23.75 -2.33
N LYS A 509 -2.43 -24.22 -3.55
CA LYS A 509 -3.03 -23.46 -4.65
C LYS A 509 -4.40 -24.04 -4.97
N TYR A 510 -5.43 -23.21 -4.92
CA TYR A 510 -6.83 -23.63 -5.08
C TYR A 510 -7.50 -22.83 -6.18
N PHE A 511 -8.15 -23.51 -7.13
CA PHE A 511 -8.93 -22.89 -8.21
C PHE A 511 -10.44 -23.11 -8.01
N SER A 512 -10.81 -24.19 -7.30
CA SER A 512 -12.14 -24.58 -6.85
C SER A 512 -12.06 -25.50 -5.62
N GLU A 513 -13.23 -25.93 -5.10
CA GLU A 513 -13.39 -26.99 -4.07
C GLU A 513 -12.68 -28.30 -4.40
#